data_AF-A0A921L8Q2-F1
#
_entry.id   AF-A0A921L8Q2-F1
#
_cell.length_a   1.000
_cell.length_b   1.000
_cell.length_c   1.000
_cell.angle_alpha   90.00
_cell.angle_beta   90.00
_cell.angle_gamma   90.00
#
_symmetry.space_group_name_H-M   'P 1'
#
loop_
_entity.id
_entity.type
_entity.pdbx_description
1 polymer ?
#
loop_
_entity_poly.entity_id
_entity_poly.type
_entity_poly.pdbx_seq_one_letter_code
_entity_poly.pdbx_strand_id
1 'polypeptide(L)'
;PERYTSNTQLPRLSHLNRATDVPYDGHNHLHRVEASVSPNGKYFMIAAIWDDDSGHFALYDLNEVNQKLDENGTTNTPITDLHCLSAFHIDNFDHPSVAPSEEAPQMIDSVQGYAIDDDKNIYISNQLSPKIDHATGEVTTWSRKIVKFPWGETNPENWQVAMIDGIDLPDRYSEVESIHVQAPDDIYLTVAYHQKYVKDGEFKLRTLENQIFHISDLG
;
A
#
# COMPACT_ATOMS: atom_id res chain seq x y z
N PRO A 1 11.49 -3.89 -30.82
CA PRO A 1 11.14 -4.17 -29.40
C PRO A 1 11.58 -5.58 -29.02
N GLU A 2 12.41 -5.70 -27.98
CA GLU A 2 12.68 -7.00 -27.37
C GLU A 2 11.39 -7.57 -26.75
N ARG A 3 11.19 -8.89 -26.88
CA ARG A 3 10.06 -9.60 -26.27
C ARG A 3 10.59 -10.52 -25.18
N TYR A 4 10.17 -10.28 -23.96
CA TYR A 4 10.43 -11.17 -22.82
C TYR A 4 9.23 -12.12 -22.65
N THR A 5 9.51 -13.39 -22.38
CA THR A 5 8.54 -14.47 -22.15
C THR A 5 8.54 -14.96 -20.71
N SER A 6 9.45 -14.45 -19.88
CA SER A 6 9.59 -14.81 -18.47
C SER A 6 10.13 -13.62 -17.67
N ASN A 7 9.70 -13.50 -16.41
CA ASN A 7 10.27 -12.54 -15.45
C ASN A 7 11.76 -12.79 -15.18
N THR A 8 12.25 -14.00 -15.43
CA THR A 8 13.68 -14.33 -15.25
C THR A 8 14.61 -13.67 -16.26
N GLN A 9 14.04 -13.06 -17.31
CA GLN A 9 14.78 -12.31 -18.33
C GLN A 9 14.91 -10.82 -18.00
N LEU A 10 14.41 -10.41 -16.83
CA LEU A 10 14.50 -9.04 -16.31
C LEU A 10 15.28 -9.04 -14.98
N PRO A 11 16.00 -7.94 -14.68
CA PRO A 11 16.49 -7.68 -13.34
C PRO A 11 15.36 -7.73 -12.33
N ARG A 12 15.60 -8.35 -11.18
CA ARG A 12 14.59 -8.53 -10.14
C ARG A 12 15.19 -8.56 -8.76
N LEU A 13 14.51 -7.89 -7.84
CA LEU A 13 14.70 -8.09 -6.41
C LEU A 13 13.96 -9.34 -5.95
N SER A 14 14.48 -9.97 -4.90
CA SER A 14 13.94 -11.21 -4.35
C SER A 14 14.15 -11.30 -2.85
N HIS A 15 13.52 -12.31 -2.23
CA HIS A 15 13.55 -12.50 -0.78
C HIS A 15 13.06 -11.24 -0.03
N LEU A 16 12.08 -10.53 -0.60
CA LEU A 16 11.55 -9.27 -0.05
C LEU A 16 10.92 -9.46 1.34
N ASN A 17 10.52 -10.68 1.68
CA ASN A 17 10.10 -11.07 3.04
C ASN A 17 11.21 -10.95 4.09
N ARG A 18 12.46 -10.70 3.68
CA ARG A 18 13.61 -10.42 4.58
C ARG A 18 13.89 -8.93 4.74
N ALA A 19 13.07 -8.06 4.15
CA ALA A 19 13.16 -6.61 4.28
C ALA A 19 12.48 -6.17 5.58
N THR A 20 13.08 -6.52 6.72
CA THR A 20 12.53 -6.33 8.07
C THR A 20 13.65 -6.27 9.10
N ASP A 21 13.36 -5.81 10.32
CA ASP A 21 14.24 -5.88 11.49
C ASP A 21 14.10 -7.19 12.28
N VAL A 22 13.10 -8.01 11.96
CA VAL A 22 12.84 -9.30 12.60
C VAL A 22 13.60 -10.42 11.88
N PRO A 23 14.26 -11.36 12.59
CA PRO A 23 14.92 -12.49 11.95
C PRO A 23 13.94 -13.34 11.12
N TYR A 24 14.34 -13.67 9.90
CA TYR A 24 13.60 -14.61 9.07
C TYR A 24 13.66 -16.02 9.68
N ASP A 25 12.52 -16.54 10.13
CA ASP A 25 12.41 -17.84 10.82
C ASP A 25 12.13 -19.02 9.88
N GLY A 26 11.99 -18.78 8.57
CA GLY A 26 11.81 -19.82 7.55
C GLY A 26 10.35 -20.06 7.12
N HIS A 27 9.37 -19.35 7.67
CA HIS A 27 7.97 -19.52 7.31
C HIS A 27 7.51 -18.61 6.15
N ASN A 28 6.45 -19.05 5.45
CA ASN A 28 5.72 -18.21 4.50
C ASN A 28 4.90 -17.21 5.31
N HIS A 29 5.47 -16.04 5.56
CA HIS A 29 4.79 -14.98 6.31
C HIS A 29 4.21 -13.90 5.41
N LEU A 30 4.47 -13.89 4.10
CA LEU A 30 4.21 -12.70 3.30
C LEU A 30 2.77 -12.64 2.75
N HIS A 31 1.94 -11.80 3.36
CA HIS A 31 0.59 -11.49 2.88
C HIS A 31 0.62 -10.50 1.70
N ARG A 32 1.38 -9.41 1.87
CA ARG A 32 1.52 -8.32 0.88
C ARG A 32 2.94 -7.80 0.87
N VAL A 33 3.41 -7.34 -0.29
CA VAL A 33 4.64 -6.55 -0.40
C VAL A 33 4.52 -5.50 -1.48
N GLU A 34 4.99 -4.30 -1.16
CA GLU A 34 5.08 -3.15 -2.07
C GLU A 34 6.42 -2.46 -1.93
N ALA A 35 6.77 -1.73 -2.97
CA ALA A 35 7.93 -0.86 -2.98
C ALA A 35 7.49 0.57 -3.29
N SER A 36 8.14 1.54 -2.66
CA SER A 36 7.94 2.95 -2.95
C SER A 36 9.28 3.69 -3.00
N VAL A 37 9.32 4.78 -3.75
CA VAL A 37 10.52 5.60 -3.95
C VAL A 37 10.21 7.03 -3.54
N SER A 38 11.12 7.65 -2.78
CA SER A 38 10.95 9.06 -2.39
C SER A 38 11.04 9.99 -3.60
N PRO A 39 10.37 11.16 -3.58
CA PRO A 39 10.36 12.12 -4.68
C PRO A 39 11.75 12.51 -5.21
N ASN A 40 12.73 12.69 -4.33
CA ASN A 40 14.11 13.00 -4.73
C ASN A 40 14.90 11.81 -5.31
N GLY A 41 14.30 10.63 -5.40
CA GLY A 41 14.93 9.41 -5.90
C GLY A 41 16.06 8.87 -5.02
N LYS A 42 16.10 9.23 -3.73
CA LYS A 42 17.14 8.78 -2.80
C LYS A 42 16.77 7.50 -2.08
N TYR A 43 15.52 7.39 -1.63
CA TYR A 43 15.09 6.30 -0.78
C TYR A 43 14.25 5.30 -1.54
N PHE A 44 14.54 4.02 -1.34
CA PHE A 44 13.73 2.90 -1.80
C PHE A 44 13.20 2.17 -0.57
N MET A 45 11.90 2.26 -0.34
CA MET A 45 11.21 1.60 0.76
C MET A 45 10.61 0.29 0.28
N ILE A 46 10.81 -0.78 1.04
CA ILE A 46 9.97 -1.98 0.98
C ILE A 46 9.00 -1.92 2.17
N ALA A 47 7.71 -2.07 1.90
CA ALA A 47 6.68 -2.24 2.91
C ALA A 47 5.99 -3.59 2.69
N ALA A 48 5.83 -4.36 3.75
CA ALA A 48 5.20 -5.67 3.71
C ALA A 48 4.19 -5.81 4.85
N ILE A 49 3.18 -6.63 4.60
CA ILE A 49 2.26 -7.12 5.64
C ILE A 49 2.52 -8.61 5.75
N TRP A 50 2.69 -9.08 6.98
CA TRP A 50 2.80 -10.50 7.26
C TRP A 50 1.45 -11.14 7.57
N ASP A 51 1.37 -12.47 7.51
CA ASP A 51 0.14 -13.25 7.70
C ASP A 51 -0.41 -13.17 9.15
N ASP A 52 0.38 -12.62 10.09
CA ASP A 52 -0.05 -12.28 11.46
C ASP A 52 -0.49 -10.81 11.59
N ASP A 53 -0.80 -10.18 10.46
CA ASP A 53 -1.24 -8.79 10.32
C ASP A 53 -0.21 -7.74 10.77
N SER A 54 1.05 -8.12 10.99
CA SER A 54 2.13 -7.17 11.29
C SER A 54 2.66 -6.45 10.04
N GLY A 55 2.96 -5.16 10.20
CA GLY A 55 3.50 -4.31 9.14
C GLY A 55 5.01 -4.19 9.26
N HIS A 56 5.74 -4.45 8.18
CA HIS A 56 7.21 -4.44 8.14
C HIS A 56 7.72 -3.43 7.12
N PHE A 57 8.71 -2.64 7.53
CA PHE A 57 9.25 -1.56 6.71
C PHE A 57 10.77 -1.62 6.70
N ALA A 58 11.37 -1.53 5.52
CA ALA A 58 12.82 -1.44 5.36
C ALA A 58 13.20 -0.40 4.31
N LEU A 59 14.25 0.37 4.61
CA LEU A 59 14.72 1.47 3.79
C LEU A 59 16.09 1.15 3.19
N TYR A 60 16.23 1.46 1.90
CA TYR A 60 17.46 1.26 1.13
C TYR A 60 17.83 2.54 0.37
N ASP A 61 19.10 2.66 -0.03
CA ASP A 61 19.53 3.70 -0.96
C ASP A 61 19.18 3.27 -2.40
N LEU A 62 18.39 4.08 -3.12
CA LEU A 62 17.93 3.72 -4.46
C LEU A 62 19.08 3.56 -5.47
N ASN A 63 20.17 4.32 -5.33
CA ASN A 63 21.31 4.20 -6.24
C ASN A 63 21.99 2.84 -6.05
N GLU A 64 22.13 2.37 -4.80
CA GLU A 64 22.65 1.03 -4.52
C GLU A 64 21.74 -0.05 -5.12
N VAL A 65 20.42 0.07 -4.95
CA VAL A 65 19.44 -0.87 -5.53
C VAL A 65 19.62 -0.96 -7.05
N ASN A 66 19.63 0.19 -7.73
CA ASN A 66 19.77 0.25 -9.18
C ASN A 66 21.12 -0.29 -9.65
N GLN A 67 22.21 0.10 -8.98
CA GLN A 67 23.55 -0.40 -9.29
C GLN A 67 23.61 -1.93 -9.16
N LYS A 68 23.02 -2.49 -8.11
CA LYS A 68 23.03 -3.95 -7.89
C LYS A 68 22.18 -4.71 -8.89
N LEU A 69 21.03 -4.16 -9.28
CA LEU A 69 20.21 -4.71 -10.35
C LEU A 69 20.94 -4.68 -11.70
N ASP A 70 21.64 -3.59 -12.01
CA ASP A 70 22.43 -3.46 -13.23
C ASP A 70 23.63 -4.42 -13.25
N GLU A 71 24.35 -4.54 -12.13
CA GLU A 71 25.49 -5.46 -11.97
C GLU A 71 25.07 -6.93 -12.14
N ASN A 72 23.93 -7.32 -11.56
CA ASN A 72 23.43 -8.68 -11.63
C ASN A 72 22.71 -9.01 -12.94
N GLY A 73 22.26 -7.99 -13.68
CA GLY A 73 21.49 -8.13 -14.92
C GLY A 73 20.24 -8.97 -14.68
N THR A 74 20.12 -10.10 -15.38
CA THR A 74 18.98 -11.03 -15.22
C THR A 74 19.13 -12.01 -14.06
N THR A 75 20.26 -11.96 -13.35
CA THR A 75 20.49 -12.78 -12.15
C THR A 75 19.64 -12.25 -11.01
N ASN A 76 19.21 -13.16 -10.15
CA ASN A 76 18.42 -12.80 -8.99
C ASN A 76 19.22 -11.89 -8.04
N THR A 77 18.64 -10.78 -7.59
CA THR A 77 19.23 -9.89 -6.58
C THR A 77 18.47 -10.05 -5.26
N PRO A 78 18.96 -10.85 -4.30
CA PRO A 78 18.42 -10.89 -2.95
C PRO A 78 18.43 -9.51 -2.29
N ILE A 79 17.35 -9.14 -1.60
CA ILE A 79 17.33 -7.91 -0.80
C ILE A 79 18.40 -7.91 0.30
N THR A 80 18.83 -9.09 0.74
CA THR A 80 19.91 -9.28 1.72
C THR A 80 21.30 -8.94 1.21
N ASP A 81 21.45 -8.77 -0.11
CA ASP A 81 22.72 -8.37 -0.72
C ASP A 81 22.87 -6.83 -0.75
N LEU A 82 21.82 -6.11 -0.35
CA LEU A 82 21.78 -4.66 -0.24
C LEU A 82 21.99 -4.23 1.21
N HIS A 83 22.61 -3.07 1.41
CA HIS A 83 22.70 -2.45 2.72
C HIS A 83 21.34 -1.87 3.14
N CYS A 84 20.71 -2.52 4.11
CA CYS A 84 19.53 -1.98 4.79
C CYS A 84 19.95 -0.77 5.63
N LEU A 85 19.46 0.43 5.29
CA LEU A 85 19.73 1.66 6.03
C LEU A 85 19.07 1.64 7.41
N SER A 86 17.86 1.11 7.48
CA SER A 86 17.06 0.93 8.69
C SER A 86 15.82 0.10 8.40
N ALA A 87 15.33 -0.64 9.39
CA ALA A 87 14.06 -1.34 9.33
C ALA A 87 13.35 -1.29 10.68
N PHE A 88 12.03 -1.46 10.67
CA PHE A 88 11.19 -1.60 11.85
C PHE A 88 9.91 -2.36 11.50
N HIS A 89 9.17 -2.77 12.51
CA HIS A 89 7.85 -3.37 12.37
C HIS A 89 6.83 -2.77 13.33
N ILE A 90 5.55 -2.98 13.01
CA ILE A 90 4.39 -2.61 13.82
C ILE A 90 3.52 -3.86 13.96
N ASP A 91 3.27 -4.30 15.18
CA ASP A 91 2.34 -5.41 15.46
C ASP A 91 0.88 -4.95 15.26
N ASN A 92 0.00 -5.86 14.85
CA ASN A 92 -1.44 -5.58 14.65
C ASN A 92 -1.68 -4.37 13.73
N PHE A 93 -1.04 -4.40 12.56
CA PHE A 93 -0.97 -3.29 11.63
C PHE A 93 -2.16 -3.24 10.67
N ASP A 94 -2.60 -4.35 10.07
CA ASP A 94 -3.69 -4.35 9.06
C ASP A 94 -4.87 -5.20 9.52
N HIS A 95 -6.08 -4.63 9.63
CA HIS A 95 -7.27 -5.30 10.19
C HIS A 95 -8.45 -5.43 9.20
N PRO A 96 -8.35 -6.27 8.13
CA PRO A 96 -9.33 -6.37 7.05
C PRO A 96 -10.70 -6.97 7.40
N SER A 97 -10.95 -7.22 8.69
CA SER A 97 -12.17 -7.88 9.17
C SER A 97 -13.10 -6.98 9.99
N VAL A 98 -12.78 -5.69 10.13
CA VAL A 98 -13.58 -4.76 10.94
C VAL A 98 -14.91 -4.41 10.25
N ALA A 99 -16.00 -4.35 11.01
CA ALA A 99 -17.25 -3.80 10.49
C ALA A 99 -17.18 -2.27 10.40
N PRO A 100 -17.94 -1.60 9.51
CA PRO A 100 -17.93 -0.13 9.44
C PRO A 100 -18.24 0.57 10.77
N SER A 101 -19.07 -0.05 11.62
CA SER A 101 -19.40 0.48 12.95
C SER A 101 -18.26 0.36 13.98
N GLU A 102 -17.20 -0.37 13.65
CA GLU A 102 -16.04 -0.65 14.50
C GLU A 102 -14.79 0.10 14.04
N GLU A 103 -14.86 0.80 12.90
CA GLU A 103 -13.74 1.60 12.39
C GLU A 103 -13.31 2.67 13.40
N ALA A 104 -12.00 2.75 13.64
CA ALA A 104 -11.38 3.84 14.38
C ALA A 104 -10.46 4.63 13.45
N PRO A 105 -10.31 5.97 13.65
CA PRO A 105 -9.43 6.77 12.80
C PRO A 105 -8.00 6.22 12.69
N GLN A 106 -7.41 5.82 13.82
CA GLN A 106 -6.02 5.35 13.90
C GLN A 106 -5.81 3.86 13.55
N MET A 107 -6.88 3.10 13.30
CA MET A 107 -6.76 1.72 12.85
C MET A 107 -6.41 1.70 11.36
N ILE A 108 -5.54 0.81 10.89
CA ILE A 108 -5.44 0.54 9.45
C ILE A 108 -6.28 -0.70 9.20
N ASP A 109 -7.38 -0.51 8.48
CA ASP A 109 -8.41 -1.52 8.26
C ASP A 109 -8.16 -2.28 6.95
N SER A 110 -7.54 -1.63 5.97
CA SER A 110 -7.10 -2.27 4.74
C SER A 110 -6.17 -1.33 4.00
N VAL A 111 -4.90 -1.69 3.95
CA VAL A 111 -3.93 -1.00 3.11
C VAL A 111 -4.30 -1.13 1.64
N GLN A 112 -4.25 -0.02 0.91
CA GLN A 112 -4.48 0.02 -0.54
C GLN A 112 -3.22 0.45 -1.31
N GLY A 113 -2.31 1.18 -0.67
CA GLY A 113 -0.97 1.46 -1.21
C GLY A 113 -0.09 2.25 -0.24
N TYR A 114 1.21 2.26 -0.52
CA TYR A 114 2.22 2.99 0.26
C TYR A 114 2.94 4.07 -0.55
N ALA A 115 3.24 5.19 0.11
CA ALA A 115 4.19 6.19 -0.37
C ALA A 115 5.16 6.61 0.73
N ILE A 116 6.32 7.14 0.33
CA ILE A 116 7.33 7.72 1.23
C ILE A 116 7.77 9.08 0.69
N ASP A 117 7.95 10.08 1.56
CA ASP A 117 8.49 11.37 1.17
C ASP A 117 10.01 11.50 1.43
N ASP A 118 10.57 12.66 1.11
CA ASP A 118 11.99 12.94 1.25
C ASP A 118 12.47 13.03 2.72
N ASP A 119 11.55 13.32 3.64
CA ASP A 119 11.76 13.33 5.08
C ASP A 119 11.50 11.95 5.72
N LYS A 120 11.16 10.95 4.89
CA LYS A 120 10.84 9.56 5.23
C LYS A 120 9.53 9.40 6.01
N ASN A 121 8.59 10.33 5.89
CA ASN A 121 7.23 10.04 6.34
C ASN A 121 6.62 8.99 5.41
N ILE A 122 5.92 8.03 6.00
CA ILE A 122 5.17 7.00 5.31
C ILE A 122 3.72 7.46 5.19
N TYR A 123 3.14 7.27 4.01
CA TYR A 123 1.75 7.59 3.71
C TYR A 123 1.05 6.31 3.22
N ILE A 124 -0.19 6.12 3.67
CA ILE A 124 -0.98 4.93 3.37
C ILE A 124 -2.36 5.35 2.93
N SER A 125 -2.77 4.94 1.74
CA SER A 125 -4.19 4.93 1.38
C SER A 125 -4.86 3.75 2.07
N ASN A 126 -5.94 4.01 2.81
CA ASN A 126 -6.66 3.00 3.57
C ASN A 126 -8.15 3.05 3.29
N GLN A 127 -8.69 1.91 2.87
CA GLN A 127 -10.13 1.63 2.84
C GLN A 127 -10.34 0.16 2.55
N LEU A 128 -11.25 -0.51 3.27
CA LEU A 128 -11.67 -1.85 2.88
C LEU A 128 -12.61 -1.77 1.65
N SER A 129 -12.38 -2.64 0.66
CA SER A 129 -13.16 -2.66 -0.59
C SER A 129 -14.67 -2.73 -0.32
N PRO A 130 -15.51 -2.00 -1.08
CA PRO A 130 -16.96 -2.11 -0.98
C PRO A 130 -17.42 -3.56 -1.17
N LYS A 131 -18.27 -4.06 -0.26
CA LYS A 131 -18.80 -5.43 -0.31
C LYS A 131 -20.28 -5.41 -0.66
N ILE A 132 -20.71 -6.31 -1.53
CA ILE A 132 -22.11 -6.45 -1.94
C ILE A 132 -22.68 -7.78 -1.49
N ASP A 133 -23.88 -7.75 -0.90
CA ASP A 133 -24.67 -8.96 -0.72
C ASP A 133 -25.23 -9.40 -2.07
N HIS A 134 -24.84 -10.59 -2.53
CA HIS A 134 -25.20 -11.12 -3.85
C HIS A 134 -26.70 -11.39 -4.03
N ALA A 135 -27.45 -11.56 -2.94
CA ALA A 135 -28.89 -11.86 -2.96
C ALA A 135 -29.74 -10.58 -2.84
N THR A 136 -29.37 -9.66 -1.95
CA THR A 136 -30.16 -8.44 -1.67
C THR A 136 -29.68 -7.23 -2.48
N GLY A 137 -28.42 -7.22 -2.89
CA GLY A 137 -27.78 -6.09 -3.55
C GLY A 137 -27.50 -4.90 -2.63
N GLU A 138 -27.56 -5.11 -1.32
CA GLU A 138 -27.08 -4.18 -0.30
C GLU A 138 -25.56 -4.05 -0.40
N VAL A 139 -25.05 -2.82 -0.29
CA VAL A 139 -23.61 -2.54 -0.39
C VAL A 139 -23.14 -1.92 0.90
N THR A 140 -22.13 -2.55 1.49
CA THR A 140 -21.40 -2.08 2.67
C THR A 140 -20.14 -1.35 2.21
N THR A 141 -19.88 -0.19 2.79
CA THR A 141 -18.70 0.64 2.50
C THR A 141 -17.99 1.00 3.79
N TRP A 142 -16.67 1.18 3.70
CA TRP A 142 -15.80 1.62 4.79
C TRP A 142 -15.30 3.03 4.55
N SER A 143 -14.81 3.63 5.62
CA SER A 143 -14.27 4.98 5.63
C SER A 143 -12.97 5.04 4.83
N ARG A 144 -12.83 6.13 4.07
CA ARG A 144 -11.65 6.43 3.27
C ARG A 144 -10.71 7.29 4.10
N LYS A 145 -9.46 6.87 4.26
CA LYS A 145 -8.48 7.69 4.98
C LYS A 145 -7.07 7.60 4.40
N ILE A 146 -6.30 8.64 4.65
CA ILE A 146 -4.86 8.66 4.48
C ILE A 146 -4.24 8.65 5.88
N VAL A 147 -3.38 7.69 6.13
CA VAL A 147 -2.59 7.62 7.37
C VAL A 147 -1.16 8.05 7.05
N LYS A 148 -0.61 8.95 7.86
CA LYS A 148 0.76 9.47 7.74
C LYS A 148 1.49 9.33 9.06
N PHE A 149 2.72 8.82 9.03
CA PHE A 149 3.58 8.78 10.20
C PHE A 149 5.07 8.86 9.86
N PRO A 150 5.91 9.39 10.75
CA PRO A 150 7.36 9.42 10.54
C PRO A 150 7.98 8.01 10.52
N TRP A 151 9.09 7.85 9.79
CA TRP A 151 9.84 6.59 9.79
C TRP A 151 10.19 6.11 11.20
N GLY A 152 9.81 4.87 11.53
CA GLY A 152 10.07 4.23 12.81
C GLY A 152 9.08 4.59 13.93
N GLU A 153 8.05 5.39 13.64
CA GLU A 153 6.96 5.65 14.59
C GLU A 153 5.98 4.46 14.63
N THR A 154 5.91 3.79 15.77
CA THR A 154 5.08 2.59 15.95
C THR A 154 3.85 2.83 16.82
N ASN A 155 3.72 4.00 17.45
CA ASN A 155 2.56 4.33 18.27
C ASN A 155 1.47 5.02 17.40
N PRO A 156 0.29 4.40 17.19
CA PRO A 156 -0.77 4.97 16.36
C PRO A 156 -1.30 6.31 16.84
N GLU A 157 -1.17 6.63 18.14
CA GLU A 157 -1.58 7.93 18.69
C GLU A 157 -0.74 9.10 18.15
N ASN A 158 0.44 8.82 17.58
CA ASN A 158 1.32 9.82 16.97
C ASN A 158 1.10 9.95 15.46
N TRP A 159 0.18 9.18 14.87
CA TRP A 159 -0.09 9.19 13.44
C TRP A 159 -1.07 10.32 13.10
N GLN A 160 -0.84 10.96 11.96
CA GLN A 160 -1.77 11.91 11.36
C GLN A 160 -2.74 11.13 10.46
N VAL A 161 -4.03 11.33 10.67
CA VAL A 161 -5.08 10.68 9.86
C VAL A 161 -5.97 11.74 9.24
N ALA A 162 -6.05 11.71 7.92
CA ALA A 162 -6.96 12.55 7.15
C ALA A 162 -8.10 11.70 6.59
N MET A 163 -9.34 12.05 6.94
CA MET A 163 -10.52 11.44 6.33
C MET A 163 -10.75 12.04 4.95
N ILE A 164 -11.09 11.19 3.96
CA ILE A 164 -11.30 11.63 2.58
C ILE A 164 -12.79 11.74 2.29
N ASP A 165 -13.27 12.98 2.22
CA ASP A 165 -14.65 13.32 1.86
C ASP A 165 -14.72 14.02 0.48
N GLY A 166 -15.94 14.19 -0.05
CA GLY A 166 -16.17 15.02 -1.26
C GLY A 166 -15.82 14.34 -2.59
N ILE A 167 -15.45 13.07 -2.57
CA ILE A 167 -15.15 12.26 -3.77
C ILE A 167 -16.31 11.34 -4.18
N ASP A 168 -17.47 11.45 -3.53
CA ASP A 168 -18.63 10.61 -3.81
C ASP A 168 -19.28 10.95 -5.15
N LEU A 169 -19.60 9.92 -5.95
CA LEU A 169 -20.31 10.05 -7.22
C LEU A 169 -21.70 9.40 -7.14
N PRO A 170 -22.74 9.95 -7.79
CA PRO A 170 -24.07 9.35 -7.82
C PRO A 170 -24.06 7.92 -8.36
N ASP A 171 -24.75 7.01 -7.67
CA ASP A 171 -24.84 5.57 -8.03
C ASP A 171 -23.48 4.88 -8.22
N ARG A 172 -22.46 5.33 -7.47
CA ARG A 172 -21.12 4.73 -7.44
C ARG A 172 -20.69 4.47 -6.00
N TYR A 173 -19.85 3.47 -5.83
CA TYR A 173 -19.15 3.17 -4.59
C TYR A 173 -17.66 3.37 -4.80
N SER A 174 -17.05 4.27 -4.05
CA SER A 174 -15.62 4.58 -4.16
C SER A 174 -14.77 3.56 -3.40
N GLU A 175 -13.60 3.28 -3.94
CA GLU A 175 -12.51 2.53 -3.32
C GLU A 175 -11.20 3.30 -3.54
N VAL A 176 -10.47 3.66 -2.48
CA VAL A 176 -9.11 4.19 -2.62
C VAL A 176 -8.18 3.05 -3.01
N GLU A 177 -7.23 3.32 -3.90
CA GLU A 177 -6.34 2.31 -4.44
C GLU A 177 -4.90 2.74 -4.10
N SER A 178 -4.21 3.42 -5.03
CA SER A 178 -2.83 3.86 -4.83
C SER A 178 -2.72 5.29 -4.27
N ILE A 179 -1.58 5.54 -3.64
CA ILE A 179 -1.14 6.85 -3.17
C ILE A 179 0.24 7.16 -3.75
N HIS A 180 0.45 8.40 -4.17
CA HIS A 180 1.73 8.93 -4.62
C HIS A 180 2.00 10.26 -3.93
N VAL A 181 3.23 10.50 -3.50
CA VAL A 181 3.66 11.74 -2.85
C VAL A 181 4.66 12.45 -3.75
N GLN A 182 4.49 13.74 -3.99
CA GLN A 182 5.46 14.58 -4.72
C GLN A 182 6.30 15.46 -3.79
N ALA A 183 5.70 15.89 -2.69
CA ALA A 183 6.34 16.63 -1.61
C ALA A 183 5.51 16.40 -0.34
N PRO A 184 6.01 16.76 0.86
CA PRO A 184 5.18 16.70 2.07
C PRO A 184 3.81 17.35 1.83
N ASP A 185 2.75 16.58 2.09
CA ASP A 185 1.34 16.96 1.93
C ASP A 185 0.88 17.31 0.49
N ASP A 186 1.72 17.04 -0.54
CA ASP A 186 1.36 17.09 -1.96
C ASP A 186 1.16 15.66 -2.48
N ILE A 187 -0.09 15.22 -2.47
CA ILE A 187 -0.49 13.82 -2.60
C ILE A 187 -1.43 13.62 -3.79
N TYR A 188 -1.18 12.57 -4.55
CA TYR A 188 -2.07 12.08 -5.59
C TYR A 188 -2.67 10.77 -5.14
N LEU A 189 -4.00 10.72 -5.06
CA LEU A 189 -4.75 9.56 -4.62
C LEU A 189 -5.56 9.00 -5.80
N THR A 190 -5.40 7.72 -6.09
CA THR A 190 -6.24 7.03 -7.07
C THR A 190 -7.49 6.49 -6.39
N VAL A 191 -8.66 6.74 -6.98
CA VAL A 191 -9.95 6.25 -6.51
C VAL A 191 -10.64 5.50 -7.63
N ALA A 192 -10.97 4.24 -7.39
CA ALA A 192 -11.81 3.42 -8.23
C ALA A 192 -13.29 3.63 -7.90
N TYR A 193 -14.14 3.67 -8.93
CA TYR A 193 -15.59 3.76 -8.77
C TYR A 193 -16.28 2.53 -9.30
N HIS A 194 -17.03 1.89 -8.40
CA HIS A 194 -17.78 0.67 -8.67
C HIS A 194 -19.25 0.94 -8.88
N GLN A 195 -19.89 0.20 -9.79
CA GLN A 195 -21.33 0.23 -9.98
C GLN A 195 -21.92 -1.17 -9.80
N LYS A 196 -23.06 -1.22 -9.11
CA LYS A 196 -23.88 -2.42 -8.98
C LYS A 196 -24.46 -2.84 -10.33
N TYR A 197 -24.43 -4.13 -10.62
CA TYR A 197 -25.10 -4.75 -11.76
C TYR A 197 -25.60 -6.16 -11.41
N VAL A 198 -26.45 -6.73 -12.26
CA VAL A 198 -26.95 -8.11 -12.11
C VAL A 198 -26.32 -9.01 -13.15
N LYS A 199 -25.82 -10.17 -12.73
CA LYS A 199 -25.31 -11.22 -13.61
C LYS A 199 -25.77 -12.57 -13.09
N ASP A 200 -26.40 -13.35 -13.96
CA ASP A 200 -26.89 -14.71 -13.64
C ASP A 200 -27.83 -14.75 -12.43
N GLY A 201 -28.61 -13.69 -12.22
CA GLY A 201 -29.55 -13.55 -11.09
C GLY A 201 -28.92 -13.05 -9.79
N GLU A 202 -27.61 -12.78 -9.75
CA GLU A 202 -26.90 -12.27 -8.58
C GLU A 202 -26.49 -10.81 -8.76
N PHE A 203 -26.51 -10.04 -7.67
CA PHE A 203 -25.92 -8.70 -7.65
C PHE A 203 -24.39 -8.77 -7.54
N LYS A 204 -23.69 -7.92 -8.30
CA LYS A 204 -22.22 -7.82 -8.33
C LYS A 204 -21.80 -6.36 -8.44
N LEU A 205 -20.56 -6.06 -8.04
CA LEU A 205 -19.91 -4.78 -8.29
C LEU A 205 -18.92 -4.93 -9.45
N ARG A 206 -18.83 -3.90 -10.29
CA ARG A 206 -17.80 -3.77 -11.32
C ARG A 206 -17.16 -2.41 -11.23
N THR A 207 -15.84 -2.34 -11.33
CA THR A 207 -15.12 -1.08 -11.56
C THR A 207 -15.51 -0.51 -12.91
N LEU A 208 -15.84 0.78 -12.96
CA LEU A 208 -16.19 1.48 -14.19
C LEU A 208 -15.13 2.48 -14.61
N GLU A 209 -14.62 3.24 -13.65
CA GLU A 209 -13.69 4.32 -13.88
C GLU A 209 -12.78 4.48 -12.68
N ASN A 210 -11.60 5.04 -12.94
CA ASN A 210 -10.67 5.47 -11.92
C ASN A 210 -10.42 6.97 -12.11
N GLN A 211 -10.33 7.71 -11.01
CA GLN A 211 -9.97 9.11 -11.02
C GLN A 211 -8.75 9.33 -10.11
N ILE A 212 -7.96 10.34 -10.44
CA ILE A 212 -6.83 10.77 -9.61
C ILE A 212 -7.23 12.09 -8.96
N PHE A 213 -7.17 12.14 -7.64
CA PHE A 213 -7.41 13.32 -6.84
C PHE A 213 -6.09 13.91 -6.37
N HIS A 214 -5.96 15.22 -6.45
CA HIS A 214 -4.85 15.96 -5.87
C HIS A 214 -5.27 16.48 -4.50
N ILE A 215 -4.53 16.11 -3.47
CA ILE A 215 -4.70 16.52 -2.09
C ILE A 215 -3.47 17.36 -1.75
N SER A 216 -3.69 18.61 -1.33
CA SER A 216 -2.62 19.60 -1.11
C SER A 216 -2.49 20.03 0.36
N ASP A 217 -3.28 19.41 1.23
CA ASP A 217 -3.27 19.60 2.67
C ASP A 217 -3.94 18.38 3.34
N LEU A 218 -3.29 17.79 4.34
CA LEU A 218 -3.84 16.68 5.14
C LEU A 218 -4.51 17.16 6.44
N GLY A 219 -4.49 18.46 6.73
CA GLY A 219 -5.08 19.06 7.92
C GLY A 219 -4.11 19.17 9.10
#